data_AF-A0A845CRD6-F1
#
_entry.id   AF-A0A845CRD6-F1
#
_cell.length_a   1.000
_cell.length_b   1.000
_cell.length_c   1.000
_cell.angle_alpha   90.00
_cell.angle_beta   90.00
_cell.angle_gamma   90.00
#
_symmetry.space_group_name_H-M   'P 1'
#
loop_
_entity.id
_entity.type
_entity.pdbx_description
1 polymer ?
#
loop_
_entity_poly.entity_id
_entity_poly.type
_entity_poly.pdbx_seq_one_letter_code
_entity_poly.pdbx_strand_id
1 'polypeptide(L)' 'MQQVPLLQSLMKEKKFENSAAFVVDYDTQRDFAKAHGVRFQSTIVVFKGAQEKGRSTGDVDIASVRSLMERAL' A
#
# COMPACT_ATOMS: atom_id res chain seq x y z
N MET A 1 13.31 0.15 7.32
CA MET A 1 11.94 -0.43 7.39
C MET A 1 11.83 -1.55 6.36
N GLN A 2 11.43 -2.76 6.74
CA GLN A 2 11.45 -3.95 5.86
C GLN A 2 10.28 -4.03 4.86
N GLN A 3 9.30 -3.13 4.97
CA GLN A 3 8.07 -3.16 4.18
C GLN A 3 8.21 -2.55 2.76
N VAL A 4 9.16 -1.62 2.56
CA VAL A 4 9.43 -1.01 1.25
C VAL A 4 10.02 -2.02 0.24
N PRO A 5 11.06 -2.82 0.61
CA PRO A 5 11.57 -3.87 -0.28
C PRO A 5 10.54 -4.93 -0.65
N LEU A 6 9.61 -5.21 0.26
CA LEU A 6 8.50 -6.13 0.02
C LEU A 6 7.58 -5.62 -1.09
N LEU A 7 7.06 -4.39 -0.95
CA LEU A 7 6.21 -3.78 -1.97
C LEU A 7 6.89 -3.70 -3.32
N GLN A 8 8.17 -3.32 -3.36
CA GLN A 8 8.95 -3.28 -4.60
C GLN A 8 9.08 -4.65 -5.26
N SER A 9 9.17 -5.73 -4.48
CA SER A 9 9.22 -7.10 -5.02
C SER A 9 7.87 -7.53 -5.58
N LEU A 10 6.77 -7.22 -4.89
CA LEU A 10 5.41 -7.52 -5.34
C LEU A 10 5.06 -6.74 -6.62
N MET A 11 5.41 -5.45 -6.71
CA MET A 11 5.14 -4.63 -7.90
C MET A 11 5.88 -5.10 -9.17
N LYS A 12 6.92 -5.93 -9.04
CA LYS A 12 7.60 -6.55 -10.19
C LYS A 12 6.85 -7.78 -10.72
N GLU A 13 5.86 -8.29 -10.00
CA GLU A 13 5.06 -9.42 -10.47
C GLU A 13 4.16 -8.96 -11.64
N LYS A 14 4.13 -9.74 -12.72
CA LYS A 14 3.40 -9.40 -13.96
C LYS A 14 1.93 -9.06 -13.72
N LYS A 15 1.29 -9.67 -12.73
CA LYS A 15 -0.12 -9.38 -12.38
C LYS A 15 -0.37 -7.93 -11.93
N PHE A 16 0.66 -7.25 -11.43
CA PHE A 16 0.57 -5.85 -11.00
C PHE A 16 1.20 -4.88 -12.01
N GLU A 17 1.51 -5.32 -13.24
CA GLU A 17 2.15 -4.49 -14.27
C GLU A 17 1.33 -3.23 -14.62
N ASN A 18 0.00 -3.31 -14.48
CA ASN A 18 -0.93 -2.20 -14.71
C ASN A 18 -1.28 -1.41 -13.43
N SER A 19 -0.59 -1.70 -12.31
CA SER A 19 -0.80 -1.02 -11.03
C SER A 19 0.28 0.04 -10.81
N ALA A 20 -0.07 1.13 -10.11
CA ALA A 20 0.88 2.13 -9.66
C ALA A 20 1.04 2.05 -8.13
N ALA A 21 2.28 2.10 -7.65
CA ALA A 21 2.58 2.19 -6.23
C ALA A 21 3.06 3.61 -5.90
N PHE A 22 2.42 4.23 -4.91
CA PHE A 22 2.81 5.53 -4.39
C PHE A 22 3.34 5.35 -2.97
N VAL A 23 4.56 5.83 -2.73
CA VAL A 23 5.15 5.86 -1.39
C VAL A 23 4.96 7.27 -0.83
N VAL A 24 4.21 7.36 0.25
CA VAL A 24 3.96 8.62 0.95
C VAL A 24 4.80 8.62 2.22
N ASP A 25 5.57 9.69 2.39
CA ASP A 25 6.32 9.93 3.62
C ASP A 25 5.36 10.51 4.68
N TYR A 26 5.14 9.75 5.75
CA TYR A 26 4.15 10.08 6.79
C TYR A 26 4.52 11.33 7.59
N ASP A 27 5.82 11.57 7.80
CA ASP A 27 6.30 12.67 8.65
C ASP A 27 6.21 14.00 7.93
N THR A 28 6.46 14.01 6.61
CA THR A 28 6.43 15.21 5.77
C THR A 28 5.05 15.47 5.16
N GLN A 29 4.26 14.44 4.84
CA GLN A 29 2.97 14.57 4.14
C GLN A 29 1.77 14.33 5.07
N ARG A 30 1.75 15.08 6.18
CA ARG A 30 0.72 14.94 7.22
C ARG A 30 -0.69 15.26 6.72
N ASP A 31 -0.82 16.12 5.72
CA ASP A 31 -2.12 16.46 5.12
C ASP A 31 -2.71 15.30 4.33
N PHE A 32 -1.88 14.55 3.59
CA PHE A 32 -2.31 13.32 2.92
C PHE A 32 -2.73 12.26 3.93
N ALA A 33 -1.92 12.06 4.98
CA ALA A 33 -2.25 11.12 6.05
C ALA A 33 -3.60 11.46 6.72
N LYS A 34 -3.85 12.74 7.01
CA LYS A 34 -5.13 13.21 7.55
C LYS A 34 -6.29 13.00 6.57
N ALA A 35 -6.13 13.38 5.31
CA ALA A 35 -7.17 13.27 4.29
C ALA A 35 -7.60 11.81 4.06
N HIS A 36 -6.67 10.85 4.16
CA HIS A 36 -6.93 9.42 3.99
C HIS A 36 -7.15 8.66 5.32
N GLY A 37 -7.20 9.37 6.45
CA GLY A 37 -7.40 8.78 7.77
C GLY A 37 -6.30 7.80 8.19
N VAL A 38 -5.08 7.95 7.67
CA VAL A 38 -3.92 7.17 8.05
C VAL A 38 -3.40 7.70 9.39
N ARG A 39 -3.50 6.90 10.45
CA ARG A 39 -3.14 7.29 11.82
C ARG A 39 -1.78 6.75 12.26
N PHE A 40 -1.23 5.81 11.50
CA PHE A 40 -0.02 5.09 11.83
C PHE A 40 0.89 5.00 10.61
N GLN A 41 2.19 5.15 10.83
CA GLN A 41 3.22 4.82 9.84
C GLN A 41 3.10 3.35 9.41
N SER A 42 3.69 2.98 8.27
CA SER A 42 3.64 1.62 7.73
C SER A 42 2.24 1.14 7.32
N THR A 43 1.38 2.07 6.89
CA THR A 43 0.05 1.76 6.36
C THR A 43 0.10 1.59 4.84
N ILE A 44 -0.40 0.46 4.34
CA ILE A 44 -0.67 0.20 2.93
C ILE A 44 -2.17 0.40 2.72
N VAL A 45 -2.52 1.21 1.73
CA VAL A 45 -3.91 1.39 1.29
C VAL A 45 -3.99 1.03 -0.19
N VAL A 46 -4.96 0.19 -0.55
CA VAL A 46 -5.10 -0.30 -1.92
C VAL A 46 -6.41 0.20 -2.50
N PHE A 47 -6.33 0.78 -3.70
CA PHE A 47 -7.44 1.40 -4.40
C PHE A 47 -7.69 0.72 -5.74
N LYS A 48 -8.97 0.56 -6.11
CA LYS A 48 -9.41 0.22 -7.47
C LYS A 48 -10.27 1.35 -8.00
N GLY A 49 -9.75 2.11 -8.95
CA GLY A 49 -10.34 3.39 -9.34
C GLY A 49 -10.38 4.35 -8.15
N ALA A 50 -11.54 4.95 -7.87
CA ALA A 50 -11.73 5.84 -6.73
C ALA A 50 -12.08 5.13 -5.40
N GLN A 51 -12.24 3.80 -5.40
CA GLN A 51 -12.70 3.06 -4.23
C GLN A 51 -11.54 2.39 -3.49
N GLU A 52 -11.43 2.63 -2.19
CA GLU A 52 -10.55 1.86 -1.30
C GLU A 52 -11.07 0.42 -1.18
N LYS A 53 -10.23 -0.56 -1.51
CA LYS A 53 -10.53 -1.99 -1.41
C LYS A 53 -10.02 -2.63 -0.13
N GLY A 54 -9.08 -1.96 0.53
CA GLY A 54 -8.64 -2.32 1.86
C GLY A 54 -7.38 -1.56 2.28
N ARG A 55 -7.05 -1.73 3.55
CA ARG A 55 -5.82 -1.22 4.15
C ARG A 55 -5.22 -2.24 5.10
N SER A 56 -3.91 -2.18 5.27
CA SER A 56 -3.17 -2.96 6.27
C SER A 56 -2.10 -2.07 6.91
N THR A 57 -1.86 -2.22 8.21
CA THR A 57 -0.95 -1.37 8.99
C THR A 57 0.09 -2.23 9.69
N GLY A 58 1.37 -1.92 9.49
CA GLY A 58 2.47 -2.67 10.10
C GLY A 58 2.64 -4.09 9.56
N ASP A 59 2.07 -4.38 8.40
CA ASP A 59 2.08 -5.71 7.80
C ASP A 59 3.34 -5.94 6.96
N VAL A 60 4.10 -6.95 7.38
CA VAL A 60 5.38 -7.35 6.78
C VAL A 60 5.29 -8.75 6.17
N ASP A 61 4.11 -9.38 6.18
CA ASP A 61 3.90 -10.70 5.57
C ASP A 61 3.62 -10.55 4.07
N ILE A 62 4.44 -11.20 3.26
CA ILE A 62 4.34 -11.14 1.79
C ILE A 62 3.00 -11.68 1.29
N ALA A 63 2.51 -12.77 1.85
CA ALA A 63 1.26 -13.40 1.44
C ALA A 63 0.07 -12.51 1.83
N SER A 64 0.10 -11.91 3.02
CA SER A 64 -0.93 -10.97 3.48
C SER A 64 -0.99 -9.72 2.58
N VAL A 65 0.15 -9.06 2.36
CA VAL A 65 0.23 -7.85 1.53
C VAL A 65 -0.14 -8.15 0.08
N ARG A 66 0.29 -9.30 -0.47
CA ARG A 66 -0.11 -9.74 -1.81
C ARG A 66 -1.62 -9.92 -1.90
N SER A 67 -2.24 -10.61 -0.94
CA SER A 67 -3.69 -10.81 -0.92
C SER A 67 -4.45 -9.49 -0.83
N LEU A 68 -3.92 -8.52 -0.08
CA LEU A 68 -4.48 -7.16 -0.02
C LEU A 68 -4.40 -6.46 -1.37
N MET A 69 -3.25 -6.51 -2.04
CA MET A 69 -3.05 -5.89 -3.37
C MET A 69 -3.95 -6.53 -4.43
N GLU A 70 -4.16 -7.84 -4.38
CA GLU A 70 -5.03 -8.58 -5.31
C GLU A 70 -6.49 -8.13 -5.26
N ARG A 71 -6.94 -7.50 -4.17
CA ARG A 71 -8.31 -6.95 -4.07
C ARG A 71 -8.57 -5.77 -5.00
N ALA A 72 -7.52 -5.16 -5.53
CA ALA A 72 -7.62 -4.02 -6.44
C ALA A 72 -7.38 -4.35 -7.91
N LEU A 73 -7.03 -5.60 -8.23
CA LEU A 73 -7.08 -6.12 -9.58
C LEU A 73 -8.54 -6.16 -10.07
#